data_AF-A0AAF0MM07-F1
#
_entry.id   AF-A0AAF0MM07-F1
#
_cell.length_a   1.000
_cell.length_b   1.000
_cell.length_c   1.000
_cell.angle_alpha   90.00
_cell.angle_beta   90.00
_cell.angle_gamma   90.00
#
_symmetry.space_group_name_H-M   'P 1'
#
loop_
_entity.id
_entity.type
_entity.pdbx_description
1 polymer ?
#
loop_
_entity_poly.entity_id
_entity_poly.type
_entity_poly.pdbx_seq_one_letter_code
_entity_poly.pdbx_strand_id
1 'polypeptide(L)' 'MSDVILINFRKEKLTMRQVLAQVKILQERWPFLEIFMDGDAYAIVGRARKVMS' A
#
# COMPACT_ATOMS: atom_id res chain seq x y z
N MET A 1 5.55 -5.46 14.11
CA MET A 1 5.29 -5.76 12.69
C MET A 1 5.68 -4.53 11.90
N SER A 2 6.55 -4.67 10.90
CA SER A 2 7.00 -3.57 10.05
C SER A 2 6.11 -3.45 8.81
N ASP A 3 5.97 -2.23 8.31
CA ASP A 3 5.25 -1.95 7.07
C ASP A 3 6.06 -2.39 5.86
N VAL A 4 5.37 -2.87 4.83
CA VAL A 4 5.97 -3.25 3.55
C VAL A 4 5.65 -2.19 2.52
N ILE A 5 6.67 -1.65 1.83
CA ILE A 5 6.47 -0.70 0.74
C ILE A 5 5.91 -1.45 -0.48
N LEU A 6 4.73 -1.03 -0.93
CA LEU A 6 4.04 -1.62 -2.09
C LEU A 6 4.18 -0.75 -3.33
N ILE A 7 4.12 0.58 -3.17
CA ILE A 7 4.35 1.56 -4.24
C ILE A 7 5.23 2.67 -3.68
N ASN A 8 6.38 2.91 -4.28
CA ASN A 8 7.29 3.99 -3.89
C ASN A 8 7.16 5.18 -4.84
N PHE A 9 6.56 6.29 -4.40
CA PHE A 9 6.30 7.44 -5.27
C PHE A 9 7.56 8.21 -5.70
N ARG A 10 8.71 7.99 -5.05
CA ARG A 10 10.00 8.58 -5.47
C ARG A 10 10.61 7.83 -6.64
N LYS A 11 10.28 6.55 -6.80
CA LYS A 11 10.82 5.68 -7.87
C LYS A 11 9.84 5.53 -9.02
N GLU A 12 8.56 5.47 -8.72
CA GLU A 12 7.52 5.20 -9.70
C GLU A 12 6.93 6.50 -10.26
N LYS A 13 6.88 6.61 -11.58
CA LYS A 13 6.27 7.74 -12.29
C LYS A 13 4.79 7.46 -12.59
N LEU A 14 4.02 7.19 -11.55
CA LEU A 14 2.59 6.94 -11.66
C LEU A 14 1.80 8.24 -11.45
N THR A 15 0.76 8.41 -12.25
CA THR A 15 -0.30 9.39 -11.94
C THR A 15 -1.13 8.90 -10.76
N MET A 16 -1.80 9.81 -10.05
CA MET A 16 -2.68 9.45 -8.93
C MET A 16 -3.76 8.43 -9.34
N ARG A 17 -4.30 8.53 -10.57
CA ARG A 17 -5.27 7.55 -11.10
C ARG A 17 -4.67 6.14 -11.21
N GLN A 18 -3.43 6.03 -11.66
CA GLN A 18 -2.75 4.73 -11.76
C GLN A 18 -2.43 4.17 -10.38
N VAL A 19 -2.04 5.02 -9.42
CA VAL A 19 -1.85 4.61 -8.02
C VAL A 19 -3.14 4.00 -7.46
N LEU A 20 -4.28 4.68 -7.61
CA LEU A 20 -5.57 4.18 -7.12
C LEU A 20 -5.98 2.85 -7.76
N ALA A 21 -5.74 2.70 -9.07
CA ALA A 21 -6.00 1.43 -9.77
C ALA A 21 -5.10 0.30 -9.23
N GLN A 22 -3.82 0.57 -8.97
CA GLN A 22 -2.92 -0.40 -8.35
C GLN A 22 -3.36 -0.74 -6.92
N VAL A 23 -3.71 0.25 -6.10
CA VAL A 23 -4.21 0.02 -4.73
C VAL A 23 -5.37 -0.97 -4.73
N LYS A 24 -6.33 -0.84 -5.65
CA LYS A 24 -7.44 -1.80 -5.78
C LYS A 24 -6.94 -3.22 -6.06
N ILE A 25 -6.01 -3.39 -7.00
CA ILE A 25 -5.40 -4.70 -7.32
C ILE A 25 -4.67 -5.27 -6.10
N LEU A 26 -3.92 -4.45 -5.36
CA LEU A 26 -3.16 -4.89 -4.19
C LEU A 26 -4.11 -5.33 -3.05
N GLN A 27 -5.24 -4.63 -2.86
CA GLN A 27 -6.26 -5.00 -1.88
C GLN A 27 -6.92 -6.34 -2.21
N GLU A 28 -7.22 -6.58 -3.49
CA GLU A 28 -7.78 -7.86 -3.96
C GLU A 28 -6.75 -9.00 -3.84
N ARG A 29 -5.47 -8.73 -4.16
CA ARG A 29 -4.38 -9.71 -4.09
C ARG A 29 -4.01 -10.10 -2.66
N TRP A 30 -4.07 -9.15 -1.72
CA TRP A 30 -3.66 -9.36 -0.34
C TRP A 30 -4.73 -8.87 0.64
N PRO A 31 -5.85 -9.60 0.76
CA PRO A 31 -6.96 -9.22 1.64
C PRO A 31 -6.61 -9.28 3.13
N PHE A 32 -5.44 -9.80 3.51
CA PHE A 32 -4.94 -9.81 4.89
C PHE A 32 -4.07 -8.57 5.22
N LEU A 33 -3.77 -7.72 4.24
CA LEU A 33 -3.07 -6.46 4.46
C LEU A 33 -4.06 -5.29 4.60
N GLU A 34 -3.81 -4.43 5.57
CA GLU A 34 -4.28 -3.06 5.55
C GLU A 34 -3.34 -2.23 4.69
N ILE A 35 -3.89 -1.57 3.66
CA ILE A 35 -3.13 -0.80 2.67
C ILE A 35 -3.46 0.68 2.85
N PHE A 36 -2.43 1.50 3.06
CA PHE A 36 -2.57 2.93 3.32
C PHE A 36 -1.37 3.71 2.79
N MET A 37 -1.49 5.04 2.76
CA MET A 37 -0.39 5.93 2.41
C MET A 37 0.42 6.29 3.65
N ASP A 38 1.73 6.11 3.58
CA ASP A 38 2.69 6.62 4.55
C ASP A 38 3.31 7.92 4.01
N GLY A 39 3.08 9.02 4.73
CA GLY A 39 3.55 10.36 4.36
C GLY A 39 5.06 10.54 4.52
N ASP A 40 5.67 9.88 5.50
CA ASP A 40 7.10 10.00 5.78
C ASP A 40 7.90 9.18 4.76
N ALA A 41 7.45 7.95 4.49
CA ALA A 41 8.06 7.11 3.46
C ALA A 41 7.74 7.58 2.03
N TYR A 42 6.72 8.44 1.87
CA TYR A 42 6.19 8.89 0.58
C TYR A 42 5.84 7.70 -0.32
N ALA A 43 5.02 6.79 0.21
CA ALA A 43 4.71 5.49 -0.39
C ALA A 43 3.30 5.00 -0.04
N ILE A 44 2.77 4.08 -0.86
CA ILE A 44 1.71 3.16 -0.41
C ILE A 44 2.40 1.99 0.29
N VAL A 45 1.95 1.69 1.50
CA VAL A 45 2.46 0.60 2.32
C VAL A 45 1.35 -0.38 2.70
N GLY A 46 1.75 -1.60 3.03
CA GLY A 46 0.88 -2.64 3.55
C GLY A 46 1.33 -3.10 4.93
N ARG A 47 0.38 -3.27 5.86
CA ARG A 47 0.59 -3.84 7.19
C ARG A 47 -0.31 -5.04 7.38
N ALA A 48 0.20 -6.13 7.94
CA ALA A 48 -0.65 -7.27 8.30
C ALA A 48 -1.75 -6.81 9.28
N ARG A 49 -3.02 -7.11 8.96
CA ARG A 49 -4.11 -6.84 9.89
C ARG A 49 -3.82 -7.60 11.19
N LYS A 50 -3.80 -6.90 12.33
CA LYS A 50 -3.94 -7.60 13.61
C LYS A 50 -5.34 -8.17 13.64
N VAL A 51 -5.48 -9.48 13.48
CA VAL A 51 -6.70 -10.17 13.87
C VAL A 51 -6.82 -9.94 15.37
N MET A 52 -7.72 -9.05 15.78
CA MET A 52 -8.08 -8.95 17.20
C MET A 52 -8.80 -10.26 17.53
N SER A 53 -8.09 -11.15 18.21
CA SER A 53 -8.63 -12.35 18.87
C SER A 53 -9.42 -11.95 20.10
#